data_AF-A0A916WM15-F1
#
_entry.id   AF-A0A916WM15-F1
#
_cell.length_a   1.000
_cell.length_b   1.000
_cell.length_c   1.000
_cell.angle_alpha   90.00
_cell.angle_beta   90.00
_cell.angle_gamma   90.00
#
_symmetry.space_group_name_H-M   'P 1'
#
loop_
_entity.id
_entity.type
_entity.pdbx_description
1 polymer ?
#
loop_
_entity_poly.entity_id
_entity_poly.type
_entity_poly.pdbx_seq_one_letter_code
_entity_poly.pdbx_strand_id
1 'polypeptide(L)'
;MAELVPRVWGLCEMAARANIKLTIDAEEADRLELSLDVFEALAALVAGQHPQWRGFGLALQAYQTRALDLVGHVIAIARTHKLRLMCRLVKGAYWDFEIKRAQELGLPHYPVFTHKHHTDVSYLACAQILLAAPDAVYPQFAGYNTGIITAIIQVASRHADVRRAGPPQASTAPSGGSDVHEVTNVGVASSLVLQRLHGMGEGVYRENSRKPLRGALTLPPPSFPLQGEELSPCMRGRFRCAFARPWGRTATRWLTSCAACRKTGPTRRLCTSSPTSRSARTCC
;
A
#
# COMPACT_ATOMS: atom_id res chain seq x y z
N MET A 1 20.41 3.59 -12.61
CA MET A 1 20.11 2.25 -13.18
C MET A 1 21.35 1.44 -13.53
N ALA A 2 22.29 1.96 -14.33
CA ALA A 2 23.46 1.19 -14.81
C ALA A 2 24.43 0.69 -13.73
N GLU A 3 24.51 1.35 -12.57
CA GLU A 3 25.48 0.99 -11.51
C GLU A 3 24.83 0.28 -10.31
N LEU A 4 23.71 0.83 -9.81
CA LEU A 4 23.05 0.31 -8.62
C LEU A 4 22.37 -1.04 -8.87
N VAL A 5 21.68 -1.20 -10.00
CA VAL A 5 20.96 -2.45 -10.30
C VAL A 5 21.91 -3.65 -10.38
N PRO A 6 23.04 -3.61 -11.11
CA PRO A 6 23.98 -4.75 -11.12
C PRO A 6 24.55 -5.09 -9.74
N ARG A 7 24.82 -4.09 -8.90
CA ARG A 7 25.33 -4.30 -7.54
C ARG A 7 24.31 -4.99 -6.65
N VAL A 8 23.07 -4.51 -6.64
CA VAL A 8 21.98 -5.11 -5.85
C VAL A 8 21.60 -6.48 -6.42
N TRP A 9 21.67 -6.65 -7.75
CA TRP A 9 21.44 -7.94 -8.39
C TRP A 9 22.38 -9.02 -7.88
N GLY A 10 23.68 -8.73 -7.73
CA GLY A 10 24.63 -9.70 -7.16
C GLY A 10 24.20 -10.21 -5.78
N LEU A 11 23.65 -9.33 -4.93
CA LEU A 11 23.11 -9.72 -3.62
C LEU A 11 21.81 -10.53 -3.75
N CYS A 12 20.94 -10.17 -4.69
CA CYS A 12 19.72 -10.92 -4.98
C CYS A 12 20.03 -12.33 -5.48
N GLU A 13 21.03 -12.49 -6.34
CA GLU A 13 21.47 -13.79 -6.86
C GLU A 13 22.00 -14.70 -5.75
N MET A 14 22.84 -14.15 -4.86
CA MET A 14 23.33 -14.86 -3.68
C MET A 14 22.18 -15.26 -2.74
N ALA A 15 21.25 -14.34 -2.49
CA ALA A 15 20.10 -14.59 -1.64
C ALA A 15 19.15 -15.65 -2.22
N ALA A 16 18.93 -15.62 -3.54
CA ALA A 16 18.11 -16.59 -4.24
C ALA A 16 18.72 -18.00 -4.21
N ARG A 17 20.02 -18.12 -4.46
CA ARG A 17 20.75 -19.41 -4.38
C ARG A 17 20.72 -20.02 -2.98
N ALA A 18 20.81 -19.18 -1.95
CA ALA A 18 20.71 -19.62 -0.56
C ALA A 18 19.25 -19.76 -0.07
N ASN A 19 18.26 -19.43 -0.90
CA ASN A 19 16.84 -19.37 -0.55
C ASN A 19 16.55 -18.58 0.74
N ILE A 20 17.24 -17.45 0.92
CA ILE A 20 17.04 -16.53 2.03
C ILE A 20 16.18 -15.33 1.60
N LYS A 21 15.58 -14.67 2.58
CA LYS A 21 14.74 -13.49 2.35
C LYS A 21 15.64 -12.26 2.17
N LEU A 22 15.36 -11.46 1.16
CA LEU A 22 16.01 -10.17 0.92
C LEU A 22 14.91 -9.11 0.77
N THR A 23 14.93 -8.12 1.65
CA THR A 23 13.98 -7.02 1.63
C THR A 23 14.76 -5.73 1.37
N ILE A 24 14.39 -5.00 0.31
CA ILE A 24 14.88 -3.65 0.10
C ILE A 24 14.12 -2.74 1.08
N ASP A 25 14.84 -2.02 1.93
CA ASP A 25 14.22 -1.09 2.87
C ASP A 25 13.78 0.19 2.16
N ALA A 26 12.79 0.87 2.74
CA ALA A 26 12.30 2.15 2.26
C ALA A 26 12.95 3.27 3.07
N GLU A 27 13.50 4.25 2.35
CA GLU A 27 14.22 5.39 2.91
C GLU A 27 13.36 6.67 2.86
N GLU A 28 13.93 7.81 2.47
CA GLU A 28 13.23 9.10 2.35
C GLU A 28 12.20 9.12 1.20
N ALA A 29 11.17 9.96 1.33
CA ALA A 29 10.04 10.02 0.42
C ALA A 29 10.41 10.47 -1.00
N ASP A 30 11.48 11.27 -1.15
CA ASP A 30 11.98 11.71 -2.45
C ASP A 30 12.74 10.61 -3.21
N ARG A 31 13.20 9.56 -2.51
CA ARG A 31 13.82 8.38 -3.12
C ARG A 31 12.82 7.32 -3.55
N LEU A 32 11.55 7.44 -3.17
CA LEU A 32 10.54 6.40 -3.38
C LEU A 32 10.39 6.02 -4.87
N GLU A 33 10.27 7.00 -5.75
CA GLU A 33 10.04 6.73 -7.18
C GLU A 33 11.26 6.07 -7.82
N LEU A 34 12.46 6.57 -7.52
CA LEU A 34 13.70 5.98 -8.01
C LEU A 34 13.92 4.56 -7.45
N SER A 35 13.55 4.31 -6.18
CA SER A 35 13.68 2.98 -5.58
C SER A 35 12.70 1.99 -6.19
N LEU A 36 11.51 2.43 -6.64
CA LEU A 36 10.57 1.61 -7.40
C LEU A 36 11.10 1.24 -8.78
N ASP A 37 11.72 2.17 -9.51
CA ASP A 37 12.37 1.86 -10.80
C ASP A 37 13.45 0.78 -10.64
N VAL A 38 14.27 0.89 -9.59
CA VAL A 38 15.28 -0.10 -9.24
C VAL A 38 14.65 -1.42 -8.86
N PHE A 39 13.59 -1.38 -8.04
CA PHE A 39 12.88 -2.57 -7.58
C PHE A 39 12.22 -3.34 -8.73
N GLU A 40 11.55 -2.65 -9.66
CA GLU A 40 10.92 -3.28 -10.83
C GLU A 40 11.96 -3.89 -11.77
N ALA A 41 13.08 -3.21 -12.01
CA ALA A 41 14.18 -3.78 -12.78
C ALA A 41 14.75 -5.06 -12.14
N LEU A 42 14.89 -5.09 -10.81
CA LEU A 42 15.31 -6.28 -10.07
C LEU A 42 14.23 -7.37 -10.09
N ALA A 43 12.95 -7.02 -9.97
CA ALA A 43 11.84 -7.96 -10.06
C ALA A 43 11.81 -8.67 -11.44
N ALA A 44 12.07 -7.93 -12.52
CA ALA A 44 12.21 -8.51 -13.85
C ALA A 44 13.36 -9.52 -13.92
N LEU A 45 14.52 -9.22 -13.34
CA LEU A 45 15.67 -10.13 -13.28
C LEU A 45 15.38 -11.36 -12.42
N VAL A 46 14.73 -11.19 -11.26
CA VAL A 46 14.30 -12.30 -10.40
C VAL A 46 13.33 -13.21 -11.15
N ALA A 47 12.34 -12.66 -11.83
CA ALA A 47 11.38 -13.45 -12.60
C ALA A 47 12.04 -14.22 -13.76
N GLY A 48 13.07 -13.65 -14.39
CA GLY A 48 13.80 -14.29 -15.48
C GLY A 48 14.77 -15.38 -15.01
N GLN A 49 15.50 -15.14 -13.92
CA GLN A 49 16.63 -16.00 -13.52
C GLN A 49 16.34 -16.89 -12.30
N HIS A 50 15.45 -16.44 -11.41
CA HIS A 50 15.08 -17.14 -10.17
C HIS A 50 13.56 -17.16 -9.92
N PRO A 51 12.72 -17.63 -10.88
CA PRO A 51 11.26 -17.56 -10.80
C PRO A 51 10.65 -18.32 -9.62
N GLN A 52 11.37 -19.30 -9.07
CA GLN A 52 10.93 -20.08 -7.92
C GLN A 52 11.26 -19.43 -6.57
N TRP A 53 12.13 -18.42 -6.55
CA TRP A 53 12.54 -17.75 -5.31
C TRP A 53 11.42 -16.84 -4.80
N ARG A 54 10.95 -17.12 -3.58
CA ARG A 54 9.87 -16.38 -2.91
C ARG A 54 10.36 -15.45 -1.80
N GLY A 55 11.67 -15.14 -1.80
CA GLY A 55 12.33 -14.34 -0.76
C GLY A 55 12.51 -12.86 -1.09
N PHE A 56 12.26 -12.44 -2.34
CA PHE A 56 12.43 -11.05 -2.75
C PHE A 56 11.31 -10.14 -2.25
N GLY A 57 11.65 -8.95 -1.76
CA GLY A 57 10.69 -8.09 -1.09
C GLY A 57 11.08 -6.63 -0.97
N LEU A 58 10.12 -5.82 -0.51
CA LEU A 58 10.21 -4.38 -0.34
C LEU A 58 9.52 -3.94 0.95
N ALA A 59 10.11 -2.97 1.66
CA ALA A 59 9.44 -2.28 2.76
C ALA A 59 8.53 -1.15 2.25
N LEU A 60 7.36 -0.99 2.87
CA LEU A 60 6.33 -0.04 2.49
C LEU A 60 6.00 0.83 3.71
N GLN A 61 6.09 2.15 3.57
CA GLN A 61 5.90 3.09 4.66
C GLN A 61 4.48 3.67 4.67
N ALA A 62 3.67 3.27 5.65
CA ALA A 62 2.27 3.66 5.77
C ALA A 62 2.05 5.14 6.14
N TYR A 63 3.07 5.83 6.67
CA TYR A 63 2.98 7.23 7.04
C TYR A 63 2.95 8.19 5.85
N GLN A 64 3.23 7.72 4.63
CA GLN A 64 3.24 8.56 3.43
C GLN A 64 1.80 8.74 2.94
N THR A 65 1.49 9.93 2.42
CA THR A 65 0.16 10.20 1.85
C THR A 65 -0.14 9.37 0.60
N ARG A 66 0.91 8.83 -0.05
CA ARG A 66 0.85 7.95 -1.23
C ARG A 66 0.87 6.45 -0.91
N ALA A 67 0.78 6.05 0.37
CA ALA A 67 1.01 4.67 0.78
C ALA A 67 0.06 3.65 0.13
N LEU A 68 -1.22 3.99 -0.07
CA LEU A 68 -2.20 3.10 -0.71
C LEU A 68 -1.87 2.87 -2.19
N ASP A 69 -1.50 3.95 -2.90
CA ASP A 69 -1.08 3.88 -4.31
C ASP A 69 0.19 3.06 -4.46
N LEU A 70 1.17 3.26 -3.56
CA LEU A 70 2.39 2.48 -3.50
C LEU A 70 2.10 0.98 -3.33
N VAL A 71 1.23 0.61 -2.39
CA VAL A 71 0.84 -0.79 -2.17
C VAL A 71 0.19 -1.37 -3.43
N GLY A 72 -0.74 -0.64 -4.05
CA GLY A 72 -1.39 -1.07 -5.29
C GLY A 72 -0.39 -1.26 -6.43
N HIS A 73 0.58 -0.36 -6.57
CA HIS A 73 1.63 -0.43 -7.57
C HIS A 73 2.56 -1.64 -7.37
N VAL A 74 2.99 -1.91 -6.13
CA VAL A 74 3.84 -3.07 -5.82
C VAL A 74 3.11 -4.39 -6.09
N ILE A 75 1.80 -4.46 -5.81
CA ILE A 75 0.97 -5.62 -6.19
C ILE A 75 0.90 -5.77 -7.71
N ALA A 76 0.82 -4.66 -8.46
CA ALA A 76 0.83 -4.70 -9.93
C ALA A 76 2.18 -5.20 -10.48
N ILE A 77 3.31 -4.77 -9.92
CA ILE A 77 4.65 -5.29 -10.27
C ILE A 77 4.70 -6.80 -10.03
N ALA A 78 4.28 -7.26 -8.85
CA ALA A 78 4.25 -8.68 -8.51
C ALA A 78 3.47 -9.50 -9.54
N ARG A 79 2.26 -9.05 -9.91
CA ARG A 79 1.41 -9.73 -10.89
C ARG A 79 2.00 -9.71 -12.30
N THR A 80 2.56 -8.58 -12.72
CA THR A 80 3.20 -8.41 -14.03
C THR A 80 4.35 -9.40 -14.20
N HIS A 81 5.18 -9.56 -13.16
CA HIS A 81 6.33 -10.47 -13.17
C HIS A 81 6.01 -11.88 -12.66
N LYS A 82 4.74 -12.18 -12.33
CA LYS A 82 4.29 -13.46 -11.77
C LYS A 82 5.08 -13.89 -10.53
N LEU A 83 5.47 -12.92 -9.71
CA LEU A 83 6.18 -13.13 -8.46
C LEU A 83 5.22 -13.08 -7.27
N ARG A 84 5.65 -13.69 -6.16
CA ARG A 84 5.03 -13.50 -4.86
C ARG A 84 6.00 -12.73 -3.95
N LEU A 85 5.81 -11.41 -3.86
CA LEU A 85 6.74 -10.51 -3.17
C LEU A 85 6.55 -10.53 -1.65
N MET A 86 7.64 -10.45 -0.91
CA MET A 86 7.59 -10.23 0.55
C MET A 86 7.44 -8.74 0.84
N CYS A 87 6.26 -8.30 1.28
CA CYS A 87 6.00 -6.88 1.52
C CYS A 87 6.02 -6.57 3.01
N ARG A 88 7.03 -5.80 3.46
CA ARG A 88 7.15 -5.36 4.84
C ARG A 88 6.44 -4.03 5.06
N LEU A 89 5.24 -4.06 5.63
CA LEU A 89 4.52 -2.84 5.99
C LEU A 89 5.06 -2.29 7.32
N VAL A 90 5.59 -1.07 7.29
CA VAL A 90 6.06 -0.31 8.45
C VAL A 90 5.27 1.00 8.55
N LYS A 91 5.36 1.69 9.69
CA LYS A 91 4.86 3.08 9.75
C LYS A 91 5.75 4.01 8.93
N GLY A 92 7.03 4.08 9.27
CA GLY A 92 8.02 4.99 8.69
C GLY A 92 9.00 5.43 9.77
N ALA A 93 10.23 5.78 9.36
CA ALA A 93 11.33 6.09 10.28
C ALA A 93 11.89 7.51 10.14
N TYR A 94 11.50 8.25 9.09
CA TYR A 94 12.09 9.53 8.73
C TYR A 94 11.17 10.73 8.96
N TRP A 95 10.15 10.60 9.84
CA TRP A 95 9.06 11.58 9.92
C TRP A 95 9.55 13.02 10.17
N ASP A 96 10.40 13.23 11.16
CA ASP A 96 10.93 14.57 11.48
C ASP A 96 11.76 15.14 10.33
N PHE A 97 12.51 14.29 9.63
CA PHE A 97 13.29 14.67 8.45
C PHE A 97 12.37 15.14 7.31
N GLU A 98 11.29 14.41 7.04
CA GLU A 98 10.33 14.78 5.98
C GLU A 98 9.62 16.10 6.27
N ILE A 99 9.25 16.33 7.54
CA ILE A 99 8.65 17.61 7.96
C ILE A 99 9.65 18.75 7.75
N LYS A 100 10.88 18.59 8.24
CA LYS A 100 11.94 19.60 8.10
C LYS A 100 12.24 19.89 6.62
N ARG A 101 12.46 18.85 5.81
CA ARG A 101 12.81 18.98 4.39
C ARG A 101 11.72 19.68 3.60
N ALA A 102 10.44 19.36 3.84
CA ALA A 102 9.33 20.03 3.18
C ALA A 102 9.26 21.52 3.52
N GLN A 103 9.57 21.90 4.77
CA GLN A 103 9.63 23.30 5.19
C GLN A 103 10.81 24.04 4.58
N GLU A 104 12.02 23.46 4.62
CA GLU A 104 13.23 24.06 4.04
C GLU A 104 13.11 24.31 2.55
N LEU A 105 12.46 23.39 1.82
CA LEU A 105 12.22 23.50 0.38
C LEU A 105 10.98 24.34 0.04
N GLY A 106 10.20 24.79 1.03
CA GLY A 106 8.96 25.53 0.81
C GLY A 106 7.92 24.74 0.00
N LEU A 107 7.84 23.43 0.20
CA LEU A 107 6.90 22.59 -0.54
C LEU A 107 5.45 22.90 -0.16
N PRO A 108 4.50 22.77 -1.10
CA PRO A 108 3.09 23.08 -0.83
C PRO A 108 2.40 22.10 0.12
N HIS A 109 2.99 20.93 0.37
CA HIS A 109 2.44 19.90 1.26
C HIS A 109 3.54 18.99 1.81
N TYR A 110 3.25 18.33 2.93
CA TYR A 110 4.11 17.27 3.49
C TYR A 110 3.86 15.94 2.76
N PRO A 111 4.91 15.16 2.44
CA PRO A 111 4.76 13.83 1.84
C PRO A 111 4.26 12.78 2.84
N VAL A 112 4.22 13.13 4.13
CA VAL A 112 3.80 12.27 5.25
C VAL A 112 2.65 12.87 6.05
N PHE A 113 1.87 12.02 6.71
CA PHE A 113 0.84 12.48 7.64
C PHE A 113 1.45 13.19 8.84
N THR A 114 0.86 14.30 9.26
CA THR A 114 1.35 15.12 10.39
C THR A 114 0.82 14.66 11.76
N HIS A 115 -0.21 13.82 11.78
CA HIS A 115 -0.76 13.24 13.01
C HIS A 115 -0.58 11.72 13.03
N LYS A 116 -0.11 11.20 14.16
CA LYS A 116 0.14 9.76 14.35
C LYS A 116 -1.05 8.87 14.04
N HIS A 117 -2.27 9.29 14.40
CA HIS A 117 -3.47 8.48 14.19
C HIS A 117 -3.83 8.33 12.70
N HIS A 118 -3.49 9.31 11.85
CA HIS A 118 -3.64 9.16 10.39
C HIS A 118 -2.71 8.08 9.84
N THR A 119 -1.47 8.00 10.34
CA THR A 119 -0.56 6.90 10.02
C THR A 119 -1.10 5.54 10.50
N ASP A 120 -1.74 5.48 11.66
CA ASP A 120 -2.38 4.25 12.15
C ASP A 120 -3.54 3.80 11.23
N VAL A 121 -4.39 4.72 10.78
CA VAL A 121 -5.48 4.44 9.82
C VAL A 121 -4.92 3.98 8.48
N SER A 122 -3.93 4.71 7.93
CA SER A 122 -3.26 4.35 6.68
C SER A 122 -2.61 2.96 6.75
N TYR A 123 -1.97 2.63 7.88
CA TYR A 123 -1.38 1.31 8.10
C TYR A 123 -2.43 0.20 8.01
N LEU A 124 -3.57 0.35 8.68
CA LEU A 124 -4.64 -0.65 8.64
C LEU A 124 -5.28 -0.78 7.26
N ALA A 125 -5.43 0.33 6.53
CA ALA A 125 -5.93 0.33 5.16
C ALA A 125 -4.96 -0.40 4.20
N CYS A 126 -3.65 -0.09 4.28
CA CYS A 126 -2.63 -0.79 3.52
C CYS A 126 -2.60 -2.30 3.85
N ALA A 127 -2.76 -2.66 5.13
CA ALA A 127 -2.78 -4.04 5.56
C ALA A 127 -3.95 -4.84 4.96
N GLN A 128 -5.14 -4.23 4.87
CA GLN A 128 -6.30 -4.85 4.21
C GLN A 128 -6.03 -5.13 2.74
N ILE A 129 -5.45 -4.15 2.02
CA ILE A 129 -5.12 -4.32 0.59
C ILE A 129 -4.10 -5.45 0.39
N LEU A 130 -3.05 -5.51 1.22
CA LEU A 130 -2.05 -6.58 1.14
C LEU A 130 -2.64 -7.96 1.45
N LEU A 131 -3.50 -8.06 2.47
CA LEU A 131 -4.19 -9.31 2.83
C LEU A 131 -5.18 -9.77 1.76
N ALA A 132 -5.72 -8.85 0.96
CA ALA A 132 -6.61 -9.14 -0.15
C ALA A 132 -5.88 -9.63 -1.43
N ALA A 133 -4.55 -9.58 -1.48
CA ALA A 133 -3.75 -9.96 -2.66
C ALA A 133 -2.76 -11.12 -2.40
N PRO A 134 -3.22 -12.27 -1.88
CA PRO A 134 -2.33 -13.39 -1.50
C PRO A 134 -1.60 -14.06 -2.66
N ASP A 135 -2.14 -13.90 -3.87
CA ASP A 135 -1.58 -14.37 -5.13
C ASP A 135 -0.25 -13.65 -5.43
N ALA A 136 -0.18 -12.37 -5.07
CA ALA A 136 0.89 -11.46 -5.46
C ALA A 136 1.85 -11.15 -4.31
N VAL A 137 1.38 -11.15 -3.07
CA VAL A 137 2.19 -10.74 -1.91
C VAL A 137 2.12 -11.71 -0.75
N TYR A 138 3.22 -11.74 0.01
CA TYR A 138 3.31 -12.31 1.34
C TYR A 138 3.51 -11.18 2.36
N PRO A 139 2.45 -10.75 3.06
CA PRO A 139 2.51 -9.58 3.92
C PRO A 139 3.30 -9.84 5.21
N GLN A 140 4.14 -8.87 5.54
CA GLN A 140 4.93 -8.82 6.77
C GLN A 140 4.60 -7.53 7.52
N PHE A 141 3.95 -7.62 8.67
CA PHE A 141 3.52 -6.45 9.44
C PHE A 141 4.52 -6.13 10.52
N ALA A 142 5.30 -5.07 10.32
CA ALA A 142 6.31 -4.62 11.24
C ALA A 142 5.78 -3.55 12.21
N GLY A 143 5.88 -3.82 13.51
CA GLY A 143 5.46 -2.89 14.56
C GLY A 143 5.26 -3.56 15.92
N TYR A 144 5.11 -2.77 16.97
CA TYR A 144 4.90 -3.24 18.35
C TYR A 144 3.68 -2.59 19.01
N ASN A 145 2.84 -1.89 18.23
CA ASN A 145 1.57 -1.37 18.71
C ASN A 145 0.56 -2.53 18.82
N THR A 146 0.22 -2.92 20.04
CA THR A 146 -0.73 -4.00 20.32
C THR A 146 -2.08 -3.81 19.65
N GLY A 147 -2.62 -2.58 19.63
CA GLY A 147 -3.92 -2.31 19.00
C GLY A 147 -3.90 -2.58 17.49
N ILE A 148 -2.83 -2.18 16.81
CA ILE A 148 -2.63 -2.44 15.38
C ILE A 148 -2.42 -3.94 15.12
N ILE A 149 -1.59 -4.61 15.93
CA ILE A 149 -1.35 -6.06 15.81
C ILE A 149 -2.66 -6.84 15.97
N THR A 150 -3.44 -6.54 17.00
CA THR A 150 -4.74 -7.18 17.24
C THR A 150 -5.70 -6.94 16.06
N ALA A 151 -5.78 -5.71 15.56
CA ALA A 151 -6.63 -5.38 14.41
C ALA A 151 -6.23 -6.17 13.15
N ILE A 152 -4.93 -6.30 12.87
CA ILE A 152 -4.40 -7.07 11.73
C ILE A 152 -4.75 -8.55 11.85
N ILE A 153 -4.57 -9.14 13.02
CA ILE A 153 -4.91 -10.56 13.26
C ILE A 153 -6.40 -10.79 13.01
N GLN A 154 -7.26 -9.88 13.48
CA GLN A 154 -8.71 -9.96 13.28
C GLN A 154 -9.11 -9.78 11.80
N VAL A 155 -8.48 -8.85 11.09
CA VAL A 155 -8.68 -8.68 9.63
C VAL A 155 -8.22 -9.93 8.87
N ALA A 156 -7.05 -10.46 9.19
CA ALA A 156 -6.50 -11.65 8.54
C ALA A 156 -7.36 -12.89 8.76
N SER A 157 -7.92 -13.06 9.96
CA SER A 157 -8.84 -14.16 10.28
C SER A 157 -10.08 -14.10 9.39
N ARG A 158 -10.70 -12.92 9.23
CA ARG A 158 -11.83 -12.74 8.32
C ARG A 158 -11.49 -13.07 6.86
N HIS A 159 -10.32 -12.67 6.38
CA HIS A 159 -9.89 -13.04 5.03
C HIS A 159 -9.64 -14.54 4.87
N ALA A 160 -9.17 -15.24 5.91
CA ALA A 160 -9.02 -16.68 5.89
C ALA A 160 -10.38 -17.39 5.84
N ASP A 161 -11.37 -16.90 6.60
CA ASP A 161 -12.73 -17.45 6.61
C ASP A 161 -13.43 -17.28 5.25
N VAL A 162 -13.34 -16.08 4.64
CA VAL A 162 -13.88 -15.83 3.29
C VAL A 162 -13.28 -16.76 2.25
N ARG A 163 -11.98 -17.06 2.33
CA ARG A 163 -11.32 -17.99 1.40
C ARG A 163 -11.77 -19.43 1.59
N ARG A 164 -12.06 -19.84 2.82
CA ARG A 164 -12.57 -21.18 3.13
C ARG A 164 -14.02 -21.35 2.68
N ALA A 165 -14.84 -20.31 2.80
CA ALA A 165 -16.25 -20.34 2.43
C ALA A 165 -16.47 -20.48 0.91
N GLY A 166 -15.49 -20.09 0.08
CA GLY A 166 -15.64 -20.07 -1.39
C GLY A 166 -16.70 -19.04 -1.87
N PRO A 167 -16.92 -18.90 -3.18
CA PRO A 167 -18.02 -18.08 -3.68
C PRO A 167 -19.37 -18.65 -3.20
N PRO A 168 -20.39 -17.81 -2.93
CA PRO A 168 -21.69 -18.29 -2.48
C PRO A 168 -22.26 -19.23 -3.55
N GLN A 169 -22.33 -20.52 -3.22
CA GLN A 169 -23.10 -21.46 -4.02
C GLN A 169 -24.58 -21.11 -3.82
N ALA A 170 -25.34 -21.04 -4.91
CA ALA A 170 -26.79 -20.91 -4.85
C ALA A 170 -27.33 -22.08 -4.01
N SER A 171 -27.85 -21.78 -2.82
CA SER A 171 -28.21 -22.79 -1.84
C SER A 171 -29.47 -23.55 -2.26
N THR A 172 -29.35 -24.86 -2.39
CA THR A 172 -30.46 -25.76 -2.02
C THR A 172 -30.53 -25.79 -0.49
N ALA A 173 -31.71 -25.53 0.07
CA ALA A 173 -31.94 -25.41 1.50
C ALA A 173 -31.48 -26.67 2.28
N PRO A 174 -30.76 -26.53 3.40
CA PRO A 174 -30.45 -27.68 4.26
C PRO A 174 -31.53 -27.86 5.34
N SER A 175 -31.92 -29.12 5.53
CA SER A 175 -32.67 -29.62 6.69
C SER A 175 -31.78 -29.59 7.94
N GLY A 176 -32.37 -29.20 9.06
CA GLY A 176 -31.68 -28.88 10.31
C GLY A 176 -30.83 -29.99 10.91
N GLY A 177 -29.68 -29.59 11.44
CA GLY A 177 -28.81 -30.36 12.33
C GLY A 177 -27.91 -29.38 13.07
N SER A 178 -27.99 -29.39 14.40
CA SER A 178 -27.21 -28.53 15.29
C SER A 178 -25.87 -29.19 15.58
N ASP A 179 -24.84 -28.85 14.81
CA ASP A 179 -23.46 -29.20 15.13
C ASP A 179 -22.65 -27.93 15.43
N VAL A 180 -22.09 -27.90 16.64
CA VAL A 180 -21.19 -26.86 17.11
C VAL A 180 -19.83 -27.15 16.48
N HIS A 181 -19.51 -26.50 15.36
CA HIS A 181 -18.19 -26.63 14.74
C HIS A 181 -17.11 -25.90 15.57
N GLU A 182 -16.27 -26.67 16.25
CA GLU A 182 -15.02 -26.17 16.81
C GLU A 182 -14.04 -25.86 15.67
N VAL A 183 -13.96 -24.57 15.28
CA VAL A 183 -13.03 -24.09 14.26
C VAL A 183 -11.63 -24.01 14.89
N THR A 184 -10.82 -25.05 14.69
CA THR A 184 -9.38 -25.01 15.01
C THR A 184 -8.67 -24.03 14.06
N ASN A 185 -8.36 -22.84 14.57
CA ASN A 185 -7.84 -21.73 13.77
C ASN A 185 -6.31 -21.82 13.53
N VAL A 186 -5.87 -22.89 12.86
CA VAL A 186 -4.46 -23.13 12.48
C VAL A 186 -4.07 -22.34 11.20
N GLY A 187 -5.02 -21.64 10.55
CA GLY A 187 -4.85 -21.10 9.19
C GLY A 187 -4.27 -19.69 9.06
N VAL A 188 -4.33 -18.85 10.10
CA VAL A 188 -3.89 -17.44 9.98
C VAL A 188 -2.35 -17.33 9.92
N ALA A 189 -1.65 -18.19 10.68
CA ALA A 189 -0.20 -18.14 10.83
C ALA A 189 0.60 -18.44 9.55
N SER A 190 0.01 -19.13 8.56
CA SER A 190 0.68 -19.44 7.29
C SER A 190 0.53 -18.33 6.24
N SER A 191 -0.34 -17.35 6.46
CA SER A 191 -0.74 -16.35 5.46
C SER A 191 -0.02 -15.00 5.59
N LEU A 192 0.59 -14.71 6.74
CA LEU A 192 1.29 -13.46 7.06
C LEU A 192 2.39 -13.70 8.09
N VAL A 193 3.27 -12.72 8.28
CA VAL A 193 4.23 -12.69 9.40
C VAL A 193 4.16 -11.35 10.13
N LEU A 194 4.27 -11.37 11.45
CA LEU A 194 4.51 -10.17 12.24
C LEU A 194 6.02 -9.97 12.46
N GLN A 195 6.49 -8.73 12.44
CA GLN A 195 7.91 -8.39 12.57
C GLN A 195 8.16 -7.33 13.63
N ARG A 196 9.27 -7.48 14.34
CA ARG A 196 9.73 -6.54 15.36
C ARG A 196 11.23 -6.36 15.28
N LEU A 197 11.72 -5.26 15.85
CA LEU A 197 13.14 -5.10 16.12
C LEU A 197 13.53 -5.94 17.34
N HIS A 198 14.76 -6.45 17.37
CA HIS A 198 15.30 -7.08 18.56
C HIS A 198 15.34 -6.08 19.73
N GLY A 199 14.98 -6.51 20.94
CA GLY A 199 14.91 -5.63 22.11
C GLY A 199 13.66 -4.72 22.17
N MET A 200 12.80 -4.71 21.16
CA MET A 200 11.55 -3.93 21.15
C MET A 200 10.33 -4.83 20.99
N GLY A 201 9.29 -4.62 21.80
CA GLY A 201 8.02 -5.34 21.67
C GLY A 201 8.07 -6.82 22.08
N GLU A 202 9.13 -7.29 22.73
CA GLU A 202 9.30 -8.69 23.16
C GLU A 202 8.09 -9.22 23.95
N GLY A 203 7.57 -8.43 24.90
CA GLY A 203 6.41 -8.82 25.71
C GLY A 203 5.14 -8.99 24.87
N VAL A 204 4.90 -8.09 23.92
CA VAL A 204 3.72 -8.13 23.03
C VAL A 204 3.74 -9.38 22.16
N TYR A 205 4.89 -9.67 21.54
CA TYR A 205 5.04 -10.81 20.66
C TYR A 205 5.04 -12.14 21.42
N ARG A 206 5.65 -12.17 22.62
CA ARG A 206 5.58 -13.34 23.50
C ARG A 206 4.14 -13.69 23.87
N GLU A 207 3.33 -12.70 24.21
CA GLU A 207 1.93 -12.93 24.55
C GLU A 207 1.11 -13.40 23.34
N ASN A 208 1.30 -12.76 22.18
CA ASN A 208 0.65 -13.17 20.94
C ASN A 208 1.01 -14.61 20.52
N SER A 209 2.24 -15.06 20.80
CA SER A 209 2.65 -16.46 20.56
C SER A 209 2.06 -17.45 21.57
N ARG A 210 1.82 -17.04 22.82
CA ARG A 210 1.25 -17.89 23.88
C ARG A 210 -0.25 -18.08 23.71
N LYS A 211 -0.95 -17.01 23.38
CA LYS A 211 -2.37 -16.99 23.09
C LYS A 211 -2.53 -16.33 21.72
N PRO A 212 -2.48 -17.11 20.61
CA PRO A 212 -2.92 -16.58 19.32
C PRO A 212 -4.32 -16.05 19.57
N LEU A 213 -4.51 -14.73 19.47
CA LEU A 213 -5.74 -14.04 19.87
C LEU A 213 -6.93 -14.80 19.27
N ARG A 214 -7.59 -15.61 20.11
CA ARG A 214 -8.78 -16.36 19.73
C ARG A 214 -9.86 -15.33 19.46
N GLY A 215 -10.58 -15.50 18.35
CA GLY A 215 -11.51 -14.52 17.83
C GLY A 215 -12.51 -13.98 18.86
N ALA A 216 -13.05 -12.80 18.52
CA ALA A 216 -14.11 -12.06 19.19
C ALA A 216 -13.68 -11.04 20.27
N LEU A 217 -12.93 -10.02 19.85
CA LEU A 217 -13.43 -8.65 20.11
C LEU A 217 -14.05 -8.16 18.81
N THR A 218 -15.37 -8.22 18.72
CA THR A 218 -16.14 -7.51 17.69
C THR A 218 -16.04 -6.02 18.00
N LEU A 219 -14.99 -5.36 17.50
CA LEU A 219 -15.07 -3.93 17.28
C LEU A 219 -16.05 -3.73 16.10
N PRO A 220 -17.08 -2.87 16.24
CA PRO A 220 -17.96 -2.57 15.13
C PRO A 220 -17.12 -2.09 13.95
N PRO A 221 -17.45 -2.48 12.72
CA PRO A 221 -16.71 -2.02 11.55
C PRO A 221 -16.72 -0.48 11.58
N PRO A 222 -15.59 0.20 11.33
CA PRO A 222 -15.67 1.59 10.96
C PRO A 222 -16.49 1.63 9.67
N SER A 223 -17.68 2.23 9.75
CA SER A 223 -18.57 2.46 8.62
C SER A 223 -17.93 3.50 7.70
N PHE A 224 -16.95 3.07 6.92
CA PHE A 224 -16.49 3.80 5.75
C PHE A 224 -17.44 3.46 4.61
N PRO A 225 -18.16 4.44 4.04
CA PRO A 225 -18.90 4.20 2.82
C PRO A 225 -17.88 3.90 1.71
N LEU A 226 -17.65 2.62 1.42
CA LEU A 226 -17.18 2.18 0.12
C LEU A 226 -18.37 2.30 -0.86
N GLN A 227 -18.77 3.54 -1.15
CA GLN A 227 -19.53 3.77 -2.37
C GLN A 227 -18.54 3.62 -3.51
N GLY A 228 -18.82 2.67 -4.40
CA GLY A 228 -18.18 2.56 -5.70
C GLY A 228 -18.52 3.79 -6.52
N GLU A 229 -17.85 4.90 -6.23
CA GLU A 229 -17.69 5.98 -7.19
C GLU A 229 -16.62 5.49 -8.17
N GLU A 230 -17.04 5.28 -9.42
CA GLU A 230 -16.11 5.15 -10.53
C GLU A 230 -15.03 6.23 -10.40
N LEU A 231 -13.76 5.81 -10.47
CA LEU A 231 -12.66 6.74 -10.69
C LEU A 231 -13.05 7.69 -11.83
N SER A 232 -13.22 8.97 -11.47
CA SER A 232 -13.61 10.05 -12.37
C SER A 232 -12.83 9.93 -13.70
N PRO A 233 -13.48 10.11 -14.87
CA PRO A 233 -12.82 10.07 -16.18
C PRO A 233 -11.61 11.02 -16.31
N CYS A 234 -11.46 11.99 -15.40
CA CYS A 234 -10.33 12.91 -15.32
C CYS A 234 -9.01 12.27 -14.85
N MET A 235 -9.03 11.19 -14.04
CA MET A 235 -7.81 10.52 -13.57
C MET A 235 -7.21 9.54 -14.60
N ARG A 236 -8.00 9.04 -15.55
CA ARG A 236 -7.51 8.16 -16.63
C ARG A 236 -6.62 8.90 -17.65
N GLY A 237 -6.70 10.24 -17.70
CA GLY A 237 -6.00 11.06 -18.69
C GLY A 237 -4.58 11.50 -18.32
N ARG A 238 -4.15 11.42 -17.05
CA ARG A 238 -2.82 11.93 -16.64
C ARG A 238 -1.69 10.90 -16.67
N PHE A 239 -1.98 9.60 -16.69
CA PHE A 239 -0.94 8.57 -16.81
C PHE A 239 -0.65 8.13 -18.25
N ARG A 240 -1.60 8.25 -19.19
CA ARG A 240 -1.36 7.86 -20.60
C ARG A 240 -0.45 8.82 -21.39
N CYS A 241 -0.33 10.07 -20.97
CA CYS A 241 0.56 11.03 -21.65
C CYS A 241 2.00 11.03 -21.12
N ALA A 242 2.26 10.51 -19.92
CA ALA A 242 3.62 10.49 -19.36
C ALA A 242 4.44 9.24 -19.74
N PHE A 243 3.79 8.13 -20.12
CA PHE A 243 4.45 6.82 -20.31
C PHE A 243 4.52 6.33 -21.76
N ALA A 244 4.05 7.11 -22.75
CA ALA A 244 4.08 6.72 -24.15
C ALA A 244 5.14 7.50 -24.95
N ARG A 245 6.44 7.20 -24.75
CA ARG A 245 7.51 7.36 -25.75
C ARG A 245 8.83 6.73 -25.28
N PRO A 246 9.68 6.22 -26.20
CA PRO A 246 10.96 5.60 -25.84
C PRO A 246 11.94 6.70 -25.41
N TRP A 247 12.47 6.60 -24.19
CA TRP A 247 13.40 7.58 -23.65
C TRP A 247 14.80 7.37 -24.23
N GLY A 248 15.07 8.05 -25.35
CA GLY A 248 16.39 8.21 -25.94
C GLY A 248 16.76 9.69 -26.09
N ARG A 249 17.74 10.12 -25.30
CA ARG A 249 18.63 11.30 -25.39
C ARG A 249 18.03 12.73 -25.43
N THR A 250 18.82 13.59 -24.78
CA THR A 250 18.89 15.06 -24.81
C THR A 250 17.81 15.88 -24.10
N ALA A 251 18.24 16.43 -22.96
CA ALA A 251 17.78 17.69 -22.43
C ALA A 251 18.04 18.82 -23.43
N THR A 252 17.03 19.68 -23.66
CA THR A 252 17.07 21.17 -23.72
C THR A 252 15.80 21.62 -24.45
N ARG A 253 15.10 22.62 -23.87
CA ARG A 253 14.04 23.46 -24.48
C ARG A 253 12.66 22.81 -24.60
N TRP A 254 11.64 23.29 -23.87
CA TRP A 254 10.23 23.38 -24.32
C TRP A 254 9.43 24.30 -23.37
N LEU A 255 9.61 25.62 -23.56
CA LEU A 255 8.50 26.58 -23.38
C LEU A 255 7.74 26.62 -24.72
N THR A 256 6.42 26.80 -24.63
CA THR A 256 5.43 27.00 -25.71
C THR A 256 4.97 25.78 -26.53
N SER A 257 3.66 25.52 -26.39
CA SER A 257 2.69 25.02 -27.38
C SER A 257 1.99 23.72 -26.98
N CYS A 258 0.82 23.86 -26.33
CA CYS A 258 -0.21 22.82 -26.34
C CYS A 258 -1.46 23.40 -27.01
N ALA A 259 -1.65 23.07 -28.29
CA ALA A 259 -2.73 23.54 -29.15
C ALA A 259 -4.06 22.76 -28.97
N ALA A 260 -4.22 21.97 -27.91
CA ALA A 260 -5.37 21.08 -27.73
C ALA A 260 -6.51 21.65 -26.85
N CYS A 261 -6.40 22.87 -26.32
CA CYS A 261 -7.43 23.47 -25.45
C CYS A 261 -8.28 24.56 -26.16
N ARG A 262 -8.47 24.45 -27.48
CA ARG A 262 -9.15 25.48 -28.30
C ARG A 262 -10.52 25.07 -28.86
N LYS A 263 -11.21 24.11 -28.23
CA LYS A 263 -12.57 23.71 -28.61
C LYS A 263 -13.46 23.38 -27.41
N THR A 264 -13.83 24.41 -26.65
CA THR A 264 -15.14 24.53 -25.98
C THR A 264 -15.33 26.00 -25.60
N GLY A 265 -16.17 26.70 -26.37
CA GLY A 265 -16.55 28.08 -26.08
C GLY A 265 -17.53 28.21 -24.90
N PRO A 266 -17.73 29.42 -24.36
CA PRO A 266 -18.49 29.63 -23.14
C PRO A 266 -19.99 29.77 -23.45
N THR A 267 -20.83 28.85 -22.97
CA THR A 267 -22.26 29.13 -22.82
C THR A 267 -22.48 30.00 -21.59
N ARG A 268 -22.63 31.31 -21.84
CA ARG A 268 -23.34 32.24 -20.96
C ARG A 268 -24.73 31.68 -20.66
N ARG A 269 -25.08 31.52 -19.38
CA ARG A 269 -26.45 31.76 -18.92
C ARG A 269 -26.40 32.86 -17.87
N LEU A 270 -27.01 33.97 -18.25
CA LEU A 270 -27.44 35.03 -17.37
C LEU A 270 -28.52 34.47 -16.42
N CYS A 271 -28.35 34.69 -15.13
CA CYS A 271 -29.47 34.90 -14.20
C CYS A 271 -29.12 36.14 -13.37
N THR A 272 -29.75 37.25 -13.74
CA THR A 272 -29.77 38.52 -13.02
C THR A 272 -31.07 38.61 -12.21
N SER A 273 -30.94 38.77 -10.88
CA SER A 273 -31.86 39.51 -9.99
C SER A 273 -31.37 39.32 -8.54
N SER A 274 -30.50 40.18 -8.01
CA SER A 274 -30.80 41.40 -7.23
C SER A 274 -30.54 41.19 -5.72
N PRO A 275 -30.15 42.25 -4.96
CA PRO A 275 -29.26 42.11 -3.81
C PRO A 275 -29.86 42.60 -2.47
N THR A 276 -29.70 41.83 -1.39
CA THR A 276 -29.80 42.23 0.03
C THR A 276 -29.26 41.05 0.84
N SER A 277 -28.38 41.09 1.84
CA SER A 277 -27.97 42.14 2.77
C SER A 277 -26.64 41.71 3.47
N ARG A 278 -25.84 42.73 3.81
CA ARG A 278 -24.67 42.82 4.71
C ARG A 278 -24.53 41.75 5.83
N SER A 279 -23.34 41.15 5.97
CA SER A 279 -22.30 41.47 6.97
C SER A 279 -21.07 40.58 6.66
N ALA A 280 -19.84 41.05 6.43
CA ALA A 280 -18.92 41.88 7.22
C ALA A 280 -18.48 41.23 8.55
N ARG A 281 -17.41 40.42 8.51
CA ARG A 281 -16.21 40.45 9.38
C ARG A 281 -15.29 39.26 9.05
N THR A 282 -14.16 39.47 8.37
CA THR A 282 -12.81 39.82 8.86
C THR A 282 -12.06 38.64 9.48
N CYS A 283 -10.91 38.35 8.85
CA CYS A 283 -9.83 37.46 9.24
C CYS A 283 -9.41 37.54 10.72
N CYS A 284 -9.12 36.36 11.28
CA CYS A 284 -7.82 35.97 11.84
C CYS A 284 -7.59 34.50 11.47
#